data_AF-A0A949NQY0-F1
#
_entry.id   AF-A0A949NQY0-F1
#
_cell.length_a   1.000
_cell.length_b   1.000
_cell.length_c   1.000
_cell.angle_alpha   90.00
_cell.angle_beta   90.00
_cell.angle_gamma   90.00
#
_symmetry.space_group_name_H-M   'P 1'
#
loop_
_entity.id
_entity.type
_entity.pdbx_description
1 polymer ?
#
loop_
_entity_poly.entity_id
_entity_poly.type
_entity_poly.pdbx_seq_one_letter_code
_entity_poly.pdbx_strand_id
1 'polypeptide(L)'
;MTAVNNSDLDNARASLERVQKFDTATLSQKNRLGDELCFDPAVDPANKIIGLYRKLTLSSLEDFPKAQLDVIVNQANADFVTFGKILEYKPSQGVAERDNLINQLDARYATVFQNIHPLISVLRR
;
A
#
# COMPACT_ATOMS: atom_id res chain seq x y z
N MET A 1 13.17 25.13 -0.15
CA MET A 1 12.24 24.38 -1.02
C MET A 1 13.08 23.65 -2.04
N THR A 2 13.19 22.32 -1.93
CA THR A 2 13.90 21.51 -2.92
C THR A 2 13.03 21.42 -4.17
N ALA A 3 13.56 21.80 -5.33
CA ALA A 3 12.86 21.67 -6.61
C ALA A 3 12.51 20.19 -6.86
N VAL A 4 11.32 19.92 -7.40
CA VAL A 4 10.95 18.60 -7.92
C VAL A 4 11.78 18.37 -9.18
N ASN A 5 12.63 17.35 -9.19
CA ASN A 5 13.32 16.93 -10.42
C ASN A 5 12.53 15.79 -11.08
N ASN A 6 12.71 15.58 -12.39
CA ASN A 6 11.95 14.57 -13.15
C ASN A 6 12.00 13.17 -12.51
N SER A 7 13.12 12.83 -11.87
CA SER A 7 13.31 11.58 -11.13
C SER A 7 12.36 11.40 -9.94
N ASP A 8 11.96 12.47 -9.25
CA ASP A 8 11.03 12.41 -8.12
C ASP A 8 9.62 12.04 -8.60
N LEU A 9 9.19 12.67 -9.70
CA LEU A 9 7.89 12.41 -10.32
C LEU A 9 7.82 11.00 -10.91
N ASP A 10 8.88 10.57 -11.60
CA ASP A 10 8.96 9.22 -12.18
C ASP A 10 8.93 8.14 -11.09
N ASN A 11 9.63 8.38 -9.96
CA ASN A 11 9.61 7.49 -8.81
C ASN A 11 8.21 7.43 -8.16
N ALA A 12 7.56 8.58 -7.97
CA ALA A 12 6.19 8.64 -7.45
C ALA A 12 5.20 7.89 -8.35
N ARG A 13 5.32 8.05 -9.67
CA ARG A 13 4.51 7.31 -10.65
C ARG A 13 4.72 5.81 -10.54
N ALA A 14 5.98 5.36 -10.54
CA ALA A 14 6.30 3.94 -10.46
C ALA A 14 5.80 3.30 -9.15
N SER A 15 6.01 3.96 -8.01
CA SER A 15 5.54 3.48 -6.70
C SER A 15 4.02 3.43 -6.62
N LEU A 16 3.33 4.49 -7.08
CA LEU A 16 1.87 4.56 -7.07
C LEU A 16 1.25 3.52 -8.01
N GLU A 17 1.76 3.41 -9.23
CA GLU A 17 1.27 2.46 -10.22
C GLU A 17 1.43 1.02 -9.72
N ARG A 18 2.59 0.69 -9.14
CA ARG A 18 2.86 -0.65 -8.59
C ARG A 18 1.84 -1.03 -7.52
N VAL A 19 1.55 -0.14 -6.56
CA VAL A 19 0.59 -0.45 -5.49
C VAL A 19 -0.85 -0.49 -6.02
N GLN A 20 -1.21 0.36 -6.99
CA GLN A 20 -2.55 0.37 -7.60
C GLN A 20 -2.87 -0.92 -8.37
N LYS A 21 -1.85 -1.50 -9.03
CA LYS A 21 -1.93 -2.72 -9.83
C LYS A 21 -1.78 -4.01 -9.02
N PHE A 22 -1.43 -3.92 -7.74
CA PHE A 22 -1.28 -5.11 -6.90
C PHE A 22 -2.62 -5.85 -6.76
N ASP A 23 -2.59 -7.16 -6.98
CA ASP A 23 -3.75 -8.04 -6.82
C ASP A 23 -3.83 -8.54 -5.36
N THR A 24 -4.77 -7.99 -4.60
CA THR A 24 -4.98 -8.31 -3.18
C THR A 24 -5.46 -9.73 -2.96
N ALA A 25 -6.09 -10.37 -3.95
CA ALA A 25 -6.53 -11.76 -3.82
C ALA A 25 -5.34 -12.71 -3.63
N THR A 26 -4.16 -12.33 -4.15
CA THR A 26 -2.92 -13.07 -3.94
C THR A 26 -2.52 -13.13 -2.46
N LEU A 27 -2.97 -12.20 -1.63
CA LEU A 27 -2.64 -12.20 -0.20
C LEU A 27 -3.29 -13.34 0.56
N SER A 28 -4.41 -13.91 0.10
CA SER A 28 -5.10 -15.02 0.78
C SER A 28 -4.15 -16.17 1.16
N GLN A 29 -3.26 -16.56 0.24
CA GLN A 29 -2.30 -17.66 0.43
C GLN A 29 -2.92 -19.00 0.89
N LYS A 30 -4.25 -19.15 0.85
CA LYS A 30 -4.99 -20.32 1.36
C LYS A 30 -4.53 -21.63 0.73
N ASN A 31 -4.26 -21.64 -0.58
CA ASN A 31 -3.74 -22.82 -1.28
C ASN A 31 -2.37 -23.29 -0.79
N ARG A 32 -1.53 -22.38 -0.26
CA ARG A 32 -0.17 -22.68 0.21
C ARG A 32 -0.13 -22.97 1.71
N LEU A 33 -0.96 -22.30 2.50
CA LEU A 33 -0.88 -22.29 3.96
C LEU A 33 -2.02 -23.06 4.64
N GLY A 34 -3.06 -23.46 3.90
CA GLY A 34 -4.26 -24.08 4.47
C GLY A 34 -5.12 -23.10 5.27
N ASP A 35 -6.22 -23.56 5.85
CA ASP A 35 -7.20 -22.69 6.50
C ASP A 35 -6.66 -21.99 7.76
N GLU A 36 -5.81 -22.66 8.53
CA GLU A 36 -5.33 -22.15 9.83
C GLU A 36 -4.31 -21.01 9.70
N LEU A 37 -3.47 -21.05 8.67
CA LEU A 37 -2.38 -20.09 8.46
C LEU A 37 -2.59 -19.18 7.24
N CYS A 38 -3.74 -19.27 6.56
CA CYS A 38 -4.08 -18.37 5.47
C CYS A 38 -4.22 -16.92 5.94
N PHE A 39 -4.17 -16.03 4.97
CA PHE A 39 -4.31 -14.59 5.12
C PHE A 39 -5.60 -14.10 4.44
N ASP A 40 -6.65 -14.94 4.36
CA ASP A 40 -7.98 -14.51 3.90
C ASP A 40 -8.43 -13.19 4.58
N PRO A 41 -8.25 -12.99 5.91
CA PRO A 41 -8.61 -11.73 6.56
C PRO A 41 -7.79 -10.51 6.13
N ALA A 42 -6.62 -10.69 5.49
CA ALA A 42 -5.78 -9.59 5.01
C ALA A 42 -6.29 -8.97 3.70
N VAL A 43 -7.14 -9.68 2.96
CA VAL A 43 -7.59 -9.28 1.62
C VAL A 43 -8.44 -8.00 1.69
N ASP A 44 -9.38 -7.93 2.62
CA ASP A 44 -10.27 -6.79 2.79
C ASP A 44 -9.54 -5.50 3.22
N PRO A 45 -8.65 -5.51 4.24
CA PRO A 45 -7.82 -4.36 4.57
C PRO A 45 -6.95 -3.90 3.40
N ALA A 46 -6.34 -4.84 2.66
CA ALA A 46 -5.53 -4.51 1.50
C ALA A 46 -6.36 -3.86 0.38
N ASN A 47 -7.58 -4.34 0.15
CA ASN A 47 -8.52 -3.75 -0.80
C ASN A 47 -8.86 -2.30 -0.44
N LYS A 48 -9.08 -2.02 0.85
CA LYS A 48 -9.35 -0.65 1.32
C LYS A 48 -8.15 0.28 1.09
N ILE A 49 -6.93 -0.19 1.38
CA ILE A 49 -5.69 0.55 1.14
C ILE A 49 -5.53 0.88 -0.35
N ILE A 50 -5.61 -0.13 -1.22
CA ILE A 50 -5.49 0.07 -2.67
C ILE A 50 -6.61 0.96 -3.21
N GLY A 51 -7.82 0.83 -2.66
CA GLY A 51 -8.95 1.69 -2.98
C GLY A 51 -8.70 3.18 -2.68
N LEU A 52 -7.87 3.51 -1.69
CA LEU A 52 -7.43 4.89 -1.46
C LEU A 52 -6.43 5.32 -2.54
N TYR A 53 -5.41 4.51 -2.83
CA TYR A 53 -4.43 4.85 -3.87
C TYR A 53 -5.04 5.01 -5.25
N ARG A 54 -6.04 4.20 -5.62
CA ARG A 54 -6.73 4.29 -6.92
C ARG A 54 -7.49 5.59 -7.13
N LYS A 55 -7.74 6.37 -6.08
CA LYS A 55 -8.34 7.71 -6.19
C LYS A 55 -7.33 8.78 -6.59
N LEU A 56 -6.02 8.49 -6.52
CA LEU A 56 -4.97 9.34 -7.07
C LEU A 56 -4.72 8.94 -8.52
N THR A 57 -4.80 9.87 -9.46
CA THR A 57 -4.42 9.60 -10.85
C THR A 57 -2.92 9.80 -11.04
N LEU A 58 -2.28 9.04 -11.93
CA LEU A 58 -0.85 9.20 -12.21
C LEU A 58 -0.51 10.59 -12.79
N SER A 59 -1.46 11.22 -13.48
CA SER A 59 -1.32 12.58 -14.02
C SER A 59 -1.37 13.65 -12.92
N SER A 60 -2.21 13.46 -11.89
CA SER A 60 -2.32 14.41 -10.77
C SER A 60 -1.03 14.59 -9.96
N LEU A 61 -0.06 13.69 -10.13
CA LEU A 61 1.24 13.80 -9.48
C LEU A 61 2.04 15.03 -9.95
N GLU A 62 1.78 15.54 -11.15
CA GLU A 62 2.45 16.74 -11.68
C GLU A 62 2.14 18.00 -10.87
N ASP A 63 0.97 18.03 -10.22
CA ASP A 63 0.50 19.18 -9.44
C ASP A 63 1.00 19.16 -7.99
N PHE A 64 1.65 18.06 -7.55
CA PHE A 64 2.09 17.92 -6.18
C PHE A 64 3.52 18.43 -5.95
N PRO A 65 3.76 19.21 -4.88
CA PRO A 65 5.11 19.58 -4.47
C PRO A 65 5.87 18.33 -3.99
N LYS A 66 7.21 18.41 -4.04
CA LYS A 66 8.10 17.30 -3.66
C LYS A 66 7.73 16.61 -2.36
N ALA A 67 7.42 17.38 -1.31
CA ALA A 67 7.07 16.82 -0.01
C ALA A 67 5.85 15.88 -0.07
N GLN A 68 4.86 16.18 -0.91
CA GLN A 68 3.68 15.33 -1.09
C GLN A 68 3.99 14.11 -1.97
N LEU A 69 4.84 14.26 -3.00
CA LEU A 69 5.36 13.13 -3.77
C LEU A 69 6.11 12.14 -2.88
N ASP A 70 6.97 12.65 -1.99
CA ASP A 70 7.73 11.84 -1.05
C ASP A 70 6.79 11.08 -0.08
N VAL A 71 5.69 11.70 0.37
CA VAL A 71 4.66 11.02 1.17
C VAL A 71 4.01 9.87 0.39
N ILE A 72 3.62 10.10 -0.86
CA ILE A 72 3.01 9.06 -1.71
C ILE A 72 3.98 7.89 -1.90
N VAL A 73 5.23 8.17 -2.27
CA VAL A 73 6.29 7.16 -2.45
C VAL A 73 6.48 6.35 -1.18
N ASN A 74 6.65 7.01 -0.04
CA ASN A 74 6.94 6.35 1.23
C ASN A 74 5.78 5.45 1.67
N GLN A 75 4.54 5.92 1.54
CA GLN A 75 3.37 5.10 1.92
C GLN A 75 3.18 3.92 0.97
N ALA A 76 3.24 4.15 -0.35
CA ALA A 76 3.09 3.09 -1.34
C ALA A 76 4.18 2.00 -1.20
N ASN A 77 5.42 2.40 -0.92
CA ASN A 77 6.52 1.47 -0.68
C ASN A 77 6.32 0.67 0.61
N ALA A 78 5.90 1.32 1.70
CA ALA A 78 5.68 0.63 2.97
C ALA A 78 4.52 -0.39 2.90
N ASP A 79 3.46 -0.08 2.17
CA ASP A 79 2.36 -1.03 1.92
C ASP A 79 2.81 -2.21 1.06
N PHE A 80 3.55 -1.94 -0.02
CA PHE A 80 4.07 -2.98 -0.88
C PHE A 80 5.04 -3.92 -0.15
N VAL A 81 5.88 -3.39 0.74
CA VAL A 81 6.73 -4.20 1.64
C VAL A 81 5.90 -5.06 2.58
N THR A 82 4.80 -4.53 3.11
CA THR A 82 3.90 -5.29 3.99
C THR A 82 3.22 -6.43 3.24
N PHE A 83 2.78 -6.18 1.99
CA PHE A 83 2.26 -7.23 1.11
C PHE A 83 3.32 -8.31 0.84
N GLY A 84 4.56 -7.91 0.55
CA GLY A 84 5.69 -8.82 0.36
C GLY A 84 5.92 -9.74 1.55
N LYS A 85 5.90 -9.20 2.78
CA LYS A 85 6.05 -10.01 4.01
C LYS A 85 4.99 -11.11 4.14
N ILE A 86 3.74 -10.83 3.75
CA ILE A 86 2.66 -11.83 3.74
C ILE A 86 2.94 -12.91 2.69
N LEU A 87 3.32 -12.51 1.48
CA LEU A 87 3.63 -13.45 0.40
C LEU A 87 4.84 -14.34 0.74
N GLU A 88 5.81 -13.81 1.48
CA GLU A 88 7.03 -14.50 1.91
C GLU A 88 6.86 -15.29 3.22
N TYR A 89 5.70 -15.17 3.88
CA TYR A 89 5.43 -15.84 5.16
C TYR A 89 5.66 -17.36 5.06
N LYS A 90 6.26 -17.94 6.11
CA LYS A 90 6.54 -19.36 6.25
C LYS A 90 5.81 -19.95 7.46
N PRO A 91 5.22 -21.16 7.35
CA PRO A 91 4.53 -21.81 8.49
C PRO A 91 5.37 -21.92 9.76
N SER A 92 6.71 -22.03 9.63
CA SER A 92 7.64 -22.06 10.77
C SER A 92 7.63 -20.80 11.64
N GLN A 93 7.06 -19.68 11.15
CA GLN A 93 6.92 -18.44 11.92
C GLN A 93 5.72 -18.48 12.90
N GLY A 94 4.77 -19.40 12.69
CA GLY A 94 3.65 -19.63 13.59
C GLY A 94 2.51 -18.60 13.48
N VAL A 95 1.38 -18.92 14.13
CA VAL A 95 0.12 -18.16 14.07
C VAL A 95 0.29 -16.73 14.56
N ALA A 96 1.06 -16.51 15.64
CA ALA A 96 1.25 -15.18 16.21
C ALA A 96 1.86 -14.17 15.22
N GLU A 97 2.82 -14.60 14.40
CA GLU A 97 3.41 -13.72 13.39
C GLU A 97 2.45 -13.48 12.21
N ARG A 98 1.66 -14.49 11.85
CA ARG A 98 0.58 -14.33 10.85
C ARG A 98 -0.42 -13.26 11.31
N ASP A 99 -0.87 -13.34 12.56
CA ASP A 99 -1.85 -12.39 13.12
C ASP A 99 -1.25 -10.99 13.24
N ASN A 100 0.02 -10.88 13.61
CA ASN A 100 0.77 -9.63 13.65
C ASN A 100 0.82 -8.95 12.26
N LEU A 101 1.08 -9.70 11.20
CA LEU A 101 1.09 -9.17 9.83
C LEU A 101 -0.29 -8.67 9.37
N ILE A 102 -1.37 -9.34 9.79
CA ILE A 102 -2.75 -8.89 9.50
C ILE A 102 -3.06 -7.60 10.25
N ASN A 103 -2.74 -7.55 11.55
CA ASN A 103 -2.93 -6.35 12.37
C ASN A 103 -2.10 -5.16 11.85
N GLN A 104 -0.88 -5.41 11.35
CA GLN A 104 -0.10 -4.39 10.67
C GLN A 104 -0.87 -3.82 9.48
N LEU A 105 -1.47 -4.68 8.65
CA LEU A 105 -2.24 -4.27 7.47
C LEU A 105 -3.46 -3.40 7.83
N ASP A 106 -4.16 -3.75 8.91
CA ASP A 106 -5.24 -2.89 9.45
C ASP A 106 -4.71 -1.52 9.92
N ALA A 107 -3.57 -1.49 10.62
CA ALA A 107 -2.94 -0.24 11.03
C ALA A 107 -2.43 0.59 9.83
N ARG A 108 -1.98 -0.08 8.76
CA ARG A 108 -1.59 0.56 7.50
C ARG A 108 -2.78 1.29 6.88
N TYR A 109 -4.00 0.73 6.89
CA TYR A 109 -5.18 1.44 6.40
C TYR A 109 -5.40 2.79 7.09
N ALA A 110 -5.36 2.84 8.42
CA ALA A 110 -5.49 4.09 9.17
C ALA A 110 -4.40 5.11 8.79
N THR A 111 -3.16 4.63 8.64
CA THR A 111 -2.00 5.44 8.25
C THR A 111 -2.17 6.01 6.84
N VAL A 112 -2.57 5.19 5.88
CA VAL A 112 -2.80 5.60 4.48
C VAL A 112 -3.96 6.58 4.42
N PHE A 113 -5.03 6.34 5.16
CA PHE A 113 -6.16 7.27 5.23
C PHE A 113 -5.70 8.64 5.71
N GLN A 114 -4.95 8.73 6.82
CA GLN A 114 -4.48 10.02 7.35
C GLN A 114 -3.55 10.77 6.40
N ASN A 115 -2.68 10.07 5.68
CA ASN A 115 -1.62 10.70 4.87
C ASN A 115 -2.00 10.92 3.40
N ILE A 116 -2.80 10.02 2.81
CA ILE A 116 -3.16 10.05 1.38
C ILE A 116 -4.52 10.69 1.15
N HIS A 117 -5.49 10.52 2.06
CA HIS A 117 -6.81 11.12 1.90
C HIS A 117 -6.79 12.65 1.72
N PRO A 118 -5.97 13.42 2.45
CA PRO A 118 -5.88 14.87 2.24
C PRO A 118 -5.44 15.23 0.81
N LEU A 119 -4.51 14.47 0.22
CA LEU A 119 -4.00 14.70 -1.13
C LEU A 119 -5.10 14.47 -2.18
N ILE A 120 -5.93 13.44 -2.00
CA ILE A 120 -7.11 13.18 -2.85
C ILE A 120 -8.10 14.35 -2.77
N SER A 121 -8.25 14.99 -1.61
CA SER A 121 -9.19 16.10 -1.44
C SER A 121 -8.75 17.36 -2.18
N VAL A 122 -7.44 17.57 -2.37
CA VAL A 122 -6.92 18.73 -3.11
C VAL A 122 -7.27 18.62 -4.59
N LEU A 123 -7.28 17.39 -5.14
CA LEU A 123 -7.61 17.11 -6.55
C LEU A 123 -9.10 17.28 -6.91
N ARG A 124 -9.97 17.47 -5.92
CA ARG A 124 -11.42 17.64 -6.11
C ARG A 124 -11.87 19.10 -6.10
N ARG A 125 -10.93 20.05 -6.10
CA ARG A 125 -11.18 21.49 -6.25
C ARG A 125 -10.97 21.90 -7.69
#